data_AF-C9W8I1-F1
#
_entry.id   AF-C9W8I1-F1
#
_cell.length_a   1.000
_cell.length_b   1.000
_cell.length_c   1.000
_cell.angle_alpha   90.00
_cell.angle_beta   90.00
_cell.angle_gamma   90.00
#
_symmetry.space_group_name_H-M   'P 1'
#
loop_
_entity.id
_entity.type
_entity.pdbx_description
1 polymer ?
#
loop_
_entity_poly.entity_id
_entity_poly.type
_entity_poly.pdbx_seq_one_letter_code
_entity_poly.pdbx_strand_id
1 'polypeptide(L)'
;WVVTAAHCWNDGVLQAWRFTVVLGSVHLFSGGTRVETGAVASHPNWSPMFTRNDVAVAYFATPVSVSATIAPVALPSGTELFESFAGEGAIVVGFGATSNSGSISSNQYLSHVSVSVITNGDCSLAFPIVLQSSNICTSGFGSVGFCRGDCGGPL
;
A
#
# COMPACT_ATOMS: atom_id res chain seq x y z
N TRP A 1 -5.36 11.81 8.10
CA TRP A 1 -5.83 10.46 7.72
C TRP A 1 -4.72 9.80 6.93
N VAL A 2 -4.79 8.48 6.74
CA VAL A 2 -3.92 7.70 5.83
C VAL A 2 -4.77 6.80 4.94
N VAL A 3 -4.28 6.50 3.75
CA VAL A 3 -4.88 5.51 2.85
C VAL A 3 -4.16 4.18 3.05
N THR A 4 -4.91 3.09 3.00
CA THR A 4 -4.41 1.72 3.06
C THR A 4 -5.35 0.78 2.29
N ALA A 5 -5.04 -0.51 2.25
CA ALA A 5 -5.94 -1.50 1.66
C ALA A 5 -7.11 -1.83 2.59
N ALA A 6 -8.28 -2.11 2.02
CA ALA A 6 -9.46 -2.48 2.80
C ALA A 6 -9.28 -3.84 3.49
N HIS A 7 -8.56 -4.78 2.88
CA HIS A 7 -8.29 -6.08 3.48
C HIS A 7 -7.43 -6.00 4.76
N CYS A 8 -6.64 -4.93 4.94
CA CYS A 8 -5.92 -4.70 6.20
C CYS A 8 -6.88 -4.42 7.36
N TRP A 9 -8.04 -3.84 7.07
CA TRP A 9 -9.10 -3.58 8.05
C TRP A 9 -10.03 -4.77 8.18
N ASN A 10 -10.47 -5.34 7.07
CA ASN A 10 -11.37 -6.49 7.02
C ASN A 10 -11.02 -7.42 5.86
N ASP A 11 -10.48 -8.59 6.18
CA ASP A 11 -10.04 -9.59 5.20
C ASP A 11 -11.18 -10.53 4.71
N GLY A 12 -12.42 -10.26 5.13
CA GLY A 12 -13.60 -11.09 4.89
C GLY A 12 -13.86 -12.14 5.96
N VAL A 13 -12.93 -12.35 6.90
CA VAL A 13 -13.06 -13.29 8.02
C VAL A 13 -12.93 -12.53 9.35
N LEU A 14 -11.91 -11.69 9.47
CA LEU A 14 -11.58 -10.91 10.65
C LEU A 14 -11.67 -9.43 10.36
N GLN A 15 -12.13 -8.71 11.37
CA GLN A 15 -12.26 -7.26 11.38
C GLN A 15 -11.30 -6.71 12.43
N ALA A 16 -10.35 -5.87 12.01
CA ALA A 16 -9.49 -5.15 12.93
C ALA A 16 -10.32 -4.21 13.80
N TRP A 17 -9.89 -4.03 15.05
CA TRP A 17 -10.53 -3.12 16.01
C TRP A 17 -9.99 -1.68 15.90
N ARG A 18 -8.66 -1.55 15.76
CA ARG A 18 -7.98 -0.25 15.62
C ARG A 18 -6.67 -0.44 14.86
N PHE A 19 -6.20 0.62 14.23
CA PHE A 19 -4.81 0.71 13.76
C PHE A 19 -4.00 1.66 14.63
N THR A 20 -2.73 1.31 14.82
CA THR A 20 -1.68 2.22 15.25
C THR A 20 -0.83 2.56 14.02
N VAL A 21 -0.89 3.81 13.59
CA VAL A 21 -0.09 4.30 12.46
C VAL A 21 1.23 4.84 13.00
N VAL A 22 2.35 4.46 12.37
CA VAL A 22 3.69 4.95 12.71
C VAL A 22 4.16 5.86 11.59
N LEU A 23 4.46 7.12 11.91
CA LEU A 23 4.85 8.15 10.94
C LEU A 23 6.29 8.58 11.18
N GLY A 24 7.01 8.93 10.10
CA GLY A 24 8.34 9.52 10.17
C GLY A 24 9.42 8.61 10.76
N SER A 25 9.34 7.30 10.51
CA SER A 25 10.37 6.33 10.89
C SER A 25 11.00 5.66 9.67
N VAL A 26 12.28 5.31 9.80
CA VAL A 26 13.03 4.44 8.87
C VAL A 26 13.25 3.03 9.42
N HIS A 27 12.74 2.74 10.63
CA HIS A 27 12.76 1.41 11.25
C HIS A 27 11.35 0.97 11.61
N LEU A 28 11.02 -0.30 11.36
CA LEU A 28 9.68 -0.83 11.56
C LEU A 28 9.26 -0.84 13.04
N PHE A 29 10.19 -1.22 13.93
CA PHE A 29 9.88 -1.48 15.34
C PHE A 29 10.34 -0.38 16.30
N SER A 30 11.06 0.64 15.84
CA SER A 30 11.61 1.71 16.67
C SER A 30 11.48 3.07 15.97
N GLY A 31 11.59 4.16 16.75
CA GLY A 31 11.45 5.53 16.23
C GLY A 31 10.03 5.88 15.76
N GLY A 32 9.89 7.06 15.14
CA GLY A 32 8.63 7.56 14.60
C GLY A 32 7.60 8.02 15.64
N THR A 33 6.56 8.69 15.12
CA THR A 33 5.39 9.13 15.88
C THR A 33 4.29 8.09 15.74
N ARG A 34 3.85 7.52 16.87
CA ARG A 34 2.75 6.54 16.93
C ARG A 34 1.43 7.25 17.20
N VAL A 35 0.45 7.00 16.34
CA VAL A 35 -0.86 7.66 16.40
C VAL A 35 -1.94 6.60 16.26
N GLU A 36 -2.87 6.58 17.21
CA GLU A 36 -4.04 5.72 17.11
C GLU A 36 -5.06 6.30 16.11
N THR A 37 -5.68 5.41 15.36
CA THR A 37 -6.79 5.75 14.47
C THR A 37 -8.10 5.79 15.26
N GLY A 38 -8.94 6.78 14.97
CA GLY A 38 -10.25 6.96 15.60
C GLY A 38 -11.39 6.35 14.79
N ALA A 39 -11.23 6.23 13.47
CA ALA A 39 -12.21 5.62 12.58
C ALA A 39 -11.51 5.07 11.32
N VAL A 40 -12.10 4.04 10.72
CA VAL A 40 -11.66 3.48 9.44
C VAL A 40 -12.88 3.35 8.53
N ALA A 41 -12.76 3.82 7.31
CA ALA A 41 -13.79 3.71 6.29
C ALA A 41 -13.22 2.96 5.08
N SER A 42 -13.68 1.73 4.87
CA SER A 42 -13.41 0.98 3.63
C SER A 42 -14.29 1.50 2.50
N HIS A 43 -13.84 1.29 1.26
CA HIS A 43 -14.67 1.56 0.09
C HIS A 43 -16.02 0.83 0.22
N PRO A 44 -17.17 1.49 -0.06
CA PRO A 44 -18.49 0.89 0.18
C PRO A 44 -18.74 -0.37 -0.65
N ASN A 45 -18.05 -0.50 -1.78
CA ASN A 45 -18.08 -1.68 -2.66
C ASN A 45 -16.89 -2.64 -2.45
N TRP A 46 -16.19 -2.58 -1.31
CA TRP A 46 -15.14 -3.54 -0.96
C TRP A 46 -15.70 -4.97 -1.01
N SER A 47 -15.05 -5.85 -1.78
CA SER A 47 -15.43 -7.25 -1.90
C SER A 47 -14.22 -8.15 -1.61
N PRO A 48 -14.12 -8.74 -0.40
CA PRO A 48 -13.03 -9.65 -0.05
C PRO A 48 -12.92 -10.86 -0.98
N MET A 49 -14.07 -11.42 -1.42
CA MET A 49 -14.11 -12.60 -2.28
C MET A 49 -13.40 -12.38 -3.63
N PHE A 50 -13.44 -11.16 -4.17
CA PHE A 50 -12.86 -10.83 -5.47
C PHE A 50 -11.71 -9.83 -5.39
N THR A 51 -11.32 -9.42 -4.19
CA THR A 51 -10.35 -8.34 -3.92
C THR A 51 -10.66 -7.06 -4.71
N ARG A 52 -11.95 -6.69 -4.80
CA ARG A 52 -12.40 -5.52 -5.56
C ARG A 52 -12.58 -4.31 -4.67
N ASN A 53 -12.12 -3.15 -5.15
CA ASN A 53 -12.15 -1.88 -4.42
C ASN A 53 -11.41 -1.99 -3.07
N ASP A 54 -10.21 -2.60 -3.11
CA ASP A 54 -9.37 -2.84 -1.93
C ASP A 54 -8.69 -1.55 -1.43
N VAL A 55 -9.49 -0.61 -0.95
CA VAL A 55 -9.02 0.68 -0.45
C VAL A 55 -9.81 1.10 0.77
N ALA A 56 -9.12 1.64 1.77
CA ALA A 56 -9.69 2.19 2.98
C ALA A 56 -8.94 3.47 3.41
N VAL A 57 -9.65 4.33 4.12
CA VAL A 57 -9.09 5.53 4.75
C VAL A 57 -9.18 5.37 6.27
N ALA A 58 -8.04 5.49 6.94
CA ALA A 58 -7.96 5.49 8.39
C ALA A 58 -7.77 6.93 8.91
N TYR A 59 -8.70 7.39 9.73
CA TYR A 59 -8.71 8.73 10.30
C TYR A 59 -8.00 8.72 11.65
N PHE A 60 -7.13 9.68 11.88
CA PHE A 60 -6.47 9.84 13.18
C PHE A 60 -7.47 10.35 14.21
N ALA A 61 -7.37 9.86 15.45
CA ALA A 61 -8.16 10.40 16.56
C ALA A 61 -7.74 11.84 16.91
N THR A 62 -6.45 12.15 16.71
CA THR A 62 -5.87 13.48 16.90
C THR A 62 -5.12 13.93 15.65
N PRO A 63 -5.13 15.23 15.30
CA PRO A 63 -4.35 15.74 14.18
C PRO A 63 -2.86 15.45 14.35
N VAL A 64 -2.18 15.17 13.24
CA VAL A 64 -0.72 14.98 13.19
C VAL A 64 -0.08 16.19 12.52
N SER A 65 0.92 16.78 13.17
CA SER A 65 1.68 17.89 12.62
C SER A 65 2.70 17.42 11.58
N VAL A 66 2.82 18.18 10.50
CA VAL A 66 3.88 18.02 9.49
C VAL A 66 5.22 18.36 10.12
N SER A 67 6.28 17.67 9.72
CA SER A 67 7.64 17.87 10.20
C SER A 67 8.67 17.58 9.09
N ALA A 68 9.96 17.65 9.40
CA ALA A 68 11.02 17.25 8.48
C ALA A 68 10.96 15.77 8.05
N THR A 69 10.25 14.91 8.80
CA THR A 69 10.12 13.47 8.53
C THR A 69 8.68 13.02 8.30
N ILE A 70 7.70 13.91 8.42
CA ILE A 70 6.27 13.60 8.24
C ILE A 70 5.70 14.62 7.26
N ALA A 71 5.37 14.17 6.06
CA ALA A 71 4.74 14.97 5.02
C ALA A 71 3.68 14.14 4.26
N PRO A 72 2.60 14.77 3.77
CA PRO A 72 1.64 14.08 2.91
C PRO A 72 2.23 13.82 1.52
N VAL A 73 1.75 12.77 0.87
CA VAL A 73 1.97 12.52 -0.56
C VAL A 73 0.78 13.05 -1.36
N ALA A 74 1.05 13.56 -2.57
CA ALA A 74 -0.01 13.99 -3.47
C ALA A 74 -0.78 12.77 -4.00
N LEU A 75 -2.09 12.92 -4.16
CA LEU A 75 -2.91 11.97 -4.91
C LEU A 75 -2.98 12.41 -6.37
N PRO A 76 -3.13 11.47 -7.33
CA PRO A 76 -3.35 11.79 -8.73
C PRO A 76 -4.53 12.75 -8.92
N SER A 77 -4.42 13.68 -9.88
CA SER A 77 -5.45 14.67 -10.15
C SER A 77 -5.50 15.08 -11.64
N GLY A 78 -6.60 15.67 -12.07
CA GLY A 78 -6.74 16.15 -13.45
C GLY A 78 -6.66 15.02 -14.48
N THR A 79 -5.71 15.11 -15.42
CA THR A 79 -5.52 14.09 -16.47
C THR A 79 -4.95 12.78 -15.93
N GLU A 80 -4.19 12.84 -14.83
CA GLU A 80 -3.58 11.65 -14.19
C GLU A 80 -4.63 10.64 -13.73
N LEU A 81 -5.87 11.08 -13.48
CA LEU A 81 -6.99 10.21 -13.12
C LEU A 81 -7.40 9.23 -14.23
N PHE A 82 -6.97 9.49 -15.47
CA PHE A 82 -7.29 8.70 -16.65
C PHE A 82 -6.07 8.05 -17.29
N GLU A 83 -4.89 8.21 -16.68
CA GLU A 83 -3.65 7.61 -17.17
C GLU A 83 -3.49 6.18 -16.66
N SER A 84 -2.96 5.31 -17.52
CA SER A 84 -2.60 3.94 -17.13
C SER A 84 -1.21 3.88 -16.50
N PHE A 85 -0.41 4.94 -16.64
CA PHE A 85 1.01 5.02 -16.29
C PHE A 85 1.90 3.95 -16.95
N ALA A 86 1.38 3.18 -17.92
CA ALA A 86 2.12 2.09 -18.54
C ALA A 86 3.40 2.60 -19.26
N GLY A 87 4.53 1.98 -18.96
CA GLY A 87 5.85 2.39 -19.44
C GLY A 87 6.61 3.31 -18.47
N GLU A 88 5.93 3.90 -17.48
CA GLU A 88 6.56 4.76 -16.49
C GLU A 88 7.28 3.96 -15.40
N GLY A 89 8.28 4.60 -14.79
CA GLY A 89 8.95 4.10 -13.59
C GLY A 89 8.19 4.50 -12.32
N ALA A 90 8.00 3.56 -11.40
CA ALA A 90 7.38 3.76 -10.09
C ALA A 90 8.27 3.25 -8.96
N ILE A 91 7.96 3.62 -7.71
CA ILE A 91 8.78 3.27 -6.54
C ILE A 91 7.90 2.58 -5.50
N VAL A 92 8.11 1.28 -5.33
CA VAL A 92 7.55 0.57 -4.18
C VAL A 92 8.40 0.88 -2.96
N VAL A 93 7.77 1.23 -1.84
CA VAL A 93 8.44 1.51 -0.57
C VAL A 93 7.74 0.81 0.58
N GLY A 94 8.50 0.20 1.48
CA GLY A 94 7.92 -0.56 2.59
C GLY A 94 8.94 -1.19 3.54
N PHE A 95 8.42 -2.00 4.45
CA PHE A 95 9.19 -2.71 5.49
C PHE A 95 9.04 -4.23 5.38
N GLY A 96 8.49 -4.73 4.28
CA GLY A 96 8.32 -6.14 4.01
C GLY A 96 9.63 -6.91 3.92
N ALA A 97 9.49 -8.22 3.75
CA ALA A 97 10.62 -9.10 3.49
C ALA A 97 11.36 -8.66 2.21
N THR A 98 12.70 -8.67 2.23
CA THR A 98 13.52 -8.27 1.07
C THR A 98 13.87 -9.45 0.16
N SER A 99 13.37 -10.64 0.46
CA SER A 99 13.53 -11.84 -0.34
C SER A 99 12.40 -12.84 -0.08
N ASN A 100 12.17 -13.76 -1.01
CA ASN A 100 11.07 -14.73 -0.95
C ASN A 100 11.12 -15.66 0.27
N SER A 101 12.31 -15.94 0.79
CA SER A 101 12.56 -16.75 2.00
C SER A 101 12.94 -15.89 3.22
N GLY A 102 12.99 -14.56 3.06
CA GLY A 102 13.31 -13.64 4.12
C GLY A 102 12.20 -13.51 5.14
N SER A 103 12.57 -13.15 6.37
CA SER A 103 11.65 -12.81 7.44
C SER A 103 11.88 -11.36 7.87
N ILE A 104 10.82 -10.74 8.39
CA ILE A 104 10.92 -9.43 9.03
C ILE A 104 11.74 -9.59 10.31
N SER A 105 12.83 -8.82 10.41
CA SER A 105 13.75 -8.87 11.55
C SER A 105 13.49 -7.74 12.56
N SER A 106 13.99 -7.86 13.79
CA SER A 106 13.88 -6.78 14.80
C SER A 106 14.54 -5.46 14.36
N ASN A 107 15.50 -5.51 13.44
CA ASN A 107 16.18 -4.35 12.87
C ASN A 107 15.66 -4.00 11.47
N GLN A 108 14.44 -4.43 11.11
CA GLN A 108 13.84 -4.15 9.81
C GLN A 108 13.81 -2.64 9.55
N TYR A 109 14.35 -2.24 8.40
CA TYR A 109 14.45 -0.86 7.97
C TYR A 109 13.67 -0.64 6.67
N LEU A 110 13.35 0.63 6.41
CA LEU A 110 12.60 1.05 5.23
C LEU A 110 13.42 0.72 3.99
N SER A 111 12.84 -0.03 3.08
CA SER A 111 13.43 -0.39 1.79
C SER A 111 12.56 0.15 0.67
N HIS A 112 13.18 0.38 -0.48
CA HIS A 112 12.46 0.79 -1.68
C HIS A 112 13.07 0.14 -2.92
N VAL A 113 12.28 0.00 -3.97
CA VAL A 113 12.73 -0.54 -5.24
C VAL A 113 12.00 0.13 -6.40
N SER A 114 12.75 0.40 -7.47
CA SER A 114 12.19 0.89 -8.72
C SER A 114 11.56 -0.26 -9.50
N VAL A 115 10.34 -0.03 -9.99
CA VAL A 115 9.60 -0.97 -10.84
C VAL A 115 9.09 -0.24 -12.07
N SER A 116 8.78 -0.97 -13.14
CA SER A 116 8.14 -0.41 -14.32
C SER A 116 6.67 -0.77 -14.34
N VAL A 117 5.82 0.21 -14.60
CA VAL A 117 4.38 -0.02 -14.80
C VAL A 117 4.16 -0.68 -16.17
N ILE A 118 3.33 -1.72 -16.21
CA ILE A 118 2.98 -2.48 -17.41
C ILE A 118 1.47 -2.40 -17.65
N THR A 119 1.04 -2.77 -18.86
CA THR A 119 -0.39 -2.70 -19.18
C THR A 119 -1.17 -3.79 -18.45
N ASN A 120 -2.47 -3.55 -18.22
CA ASN A 120 -3.36 -4.58 -17.70
C ASN A 120 -3.44 -5.79 -18.63
N GLY A 121 -3.22 -5.62 -19.94
CA GLY A 121 -3.14 -6.72 -20.90
C GLY A 121 -1.93 -7.63 -20.66
N ASP A 122 -0.80 -7.07 -20.23
CA ASP A 122 0.41 -7.86 -19.94
C ASP A 122 0.23 -8.71 -18.67
N CYS A 123 -0.41 -8.17 -17.63
CA CYS A 123 -0.62 -8.90 -16.38
C CYS A 123 -1.91 -9.73 -16.33
N SER A 124 -2.79 -9.65 -17.33
CA SER A 124 -4.07 -10.38 -17.32
C SER A 124 -3.89 -11.90 -17.30
N LEU A 125 -2.80 -12.42 -17.87
CA LEU A 125 -2.46 -13.84 -17.83
C LEU A 125 -2.13 -14.32 -16.41
N ALA A 126 -1.53 -13.45 -15.59
CA ALA A 126 -1.22 -13.76 -14.19
C ALA A 126 -2.45 -13.60 -13.28
N PHE A 127 -3.37 -12.69 -13.62
CA PHE A 127 -4.53 -12.35 -12.78
C PHE A 127 -5.87 -12.43 -13.54
N PRO A 128 -6.23 -13.57 -14.14
CA PRO A 128 -7.35 -13.66 -15.08
C PRO A 128 -8.73 -13.42 -14.46
N ILE A 129 -8.87 -13.58 -13.14
CA ILE A 129 -10.17 -13.50 -12.43
C ILE A 129 -10.33 -12.17 -11.69
N VAL A 130 -9.27 -11.69 -11.06
CA VAL A 130 -9.33 -10.56 -10.11
C VAL A 130 -9.06 -9.22 -10.77
N LEU A 131 -8.29 -9.20 -11.87
CA LEU A 131 -7.86 -7.96 -12.52
C LEU A 131 -9.06 -7.11 -13.00
N GLN A 132 -9.01 -5.83 -12.66
CA GLN A 132 -9.95 -4.79 -13.10
C GLN A 132 -9.19 -3.70 -13.87
N SER A 133 -9.92 -2.87 -14.61
CA SER A 133 -9.35 -1.67 -15.25
C SER A 133 -8.85 -0.63 -14.25
N SER A 134 -9.33 -0.67 -13.01
CA SER A 134 -8.89 0.19 -11.91
C SER A 134 -7.60 -0.28 -11.22
N ASN A 135 -6.97 -1.35 -11.69
CA ASN A 135 -5.69 -1.81 -11.15
C ASN A 135 -4.53 -1.27 -11.97
N ILE A 136 -3.41 -0.98 -11.29
CA ILE A 136 -2.10 -0.73 -11.91
C ILE A 136 -1.26 -2.00 -11.74
N CYS A 137 -0.62 -2.43 -12.82
CA CYS A 137 0.28 -3.57 -12.82
C CYS A 137 1.73 -3.12 -12.94
N THR A 138 2.64 -3.78 -12.23
CA THR A 138 4.07 -3.54 -12.32
C THR A 138 4.80 -4.81 -12.75
N SER A 139 5.91 -4.64 -13.46
CA SER A 139 6.76 -5.74 -13.89
C SER A 139 7.54 -6.31 -12.70
N GLY A 140 7.44 -7.62 -12.48
CA GLY A 140 8.29 -8.36 -11.55
C GLY A 140 9.66 -8.78 -12.13
N PHE A 141 10.00 -8.30 -13.34
CA PHE A 141 11.26 -8.65 -13.98
C PHE A 141 12.46 -8.22 -13.13
N GLY A 142 13.41 -9.13 -12.92
CA GLY A 142 14.55 -8.89 -12.01
C GLY A 142 14.25 -9.22 -10.54
N SER A 143 13.12 -9.87 -10.24
CA SER A 143 12.72 -10.27 -8.88
C SER A 143 12.54 -9.08 -7.94
N VAL A 144 11.94 -8.01 -8.46
CA VAL A 144 11.63 -6.77 -7.74
C VAL A 144 10.12 -6.57 -7.63
N GLY A 145 9.67 -5.84 -6.60
CA GLY A 145 8.26 -5.51 -6.40
C GLY A 145 7.85 -5.58 -4.93
N PHE A 146 6.54 -5.67 -4.70
CA PHE A 146 5.97 -5.87 -3.37
C PHE A 146 6.32 -7.25 -2.82
N CYS A 147 6.59 -7.32 -1.52
CA CYS A 147 6.79 -8.60 -0.83
C CYS A 147 5.88 -8.74 0.40
N ARG A 148 6.06 -9.85 1.13
CA ARG A 148 5.30 -10.12 2.35
C ARG A 148 5.57 -9.01 3.37
N GLY A 149 4.50 -8.35 3.82
CA GLY A 149 4.58 -7.26 4.80
C GLY A 149 4.40 -5.86 4.22
N ASP A 150 4.33 -5.72 2.89
CA ASP A 150 4.08 -4.42 2.23
C ASP A 150 2.59 -4.21 1.87
N CYS A 151 1.69 -5.08 2.33
CA CYS A 151 0.26 -5.01 2.02
C CYS A 151 -0.35 -3.66 2.40
N GLY A 152 -1.04 -3.01 1.46
CA GLY A 152 -1.65 -1.70 1.66
C GLY A 152 -0.67 -0.52 1.68
N GLY A 153 0.61 -0.76 1.35
CA GLY A 153 1.62 0.27 1.13
C GLY A 153 1.49 0.98 -0.22
N PRO A 154 2.21 2.10 -0.41
CA PRO A 154 2.16 2.90 -1.63
C PRO A 154 2.99 2.30 -2.78
N LEU A 155 2.62 2.68 -4.01
CA LEU A 155 3.38 2.53 -5.25
C LEU A 155 3.83 3.91 -5.76
#